data_AF-A0A0G0U3V0-F1
#
_entry.id   AF-A0A0G0U3V0-F1
#
_cell.length_a   1.000
_cell.length_b   1.000
_cell.length_c   1.000
_cell.angle_alpha   90.00
_cell.angle_beta   90.00
_cell.angle_gamma   90.00
#
_symmetry.space_group_name_H-M   'P 1'
#
loop_
_entity.id
_entity.type
_entity.pdbx_description
1 polymer ?
#
loop_
_entity_poly.entity_id
_entity_poly.type
_entity_poly.pdbx_seq_one_letter_code
_entity_poly.pdbx_strand_id
1 'polypeptide(L)'
;MPKTKKSLPAVRRGSALLLTTILLFVVLSMVVSLSYITVMEQKMSGKTKSSVGSFFNADSGVEWALNRIASAEGDIAIAIAFGDLNIADGVTCPFPGCNLYFLDENGEVITDGTETVDSIKAVRSVGTQTVGDPTQRAIEAAVASGGGASFTYYCNLSSDALPTPPNICTDHGGAQGHCPDAKFTQIYDLGSWGACSHTTYFLFRPPGGGCLNSQWLVHNLGEAYVCSE
;
A
#
# COMPACT_ATOMS: atom_id res chain seq x y z
N MET A 1 91.66 51.11 -26.31
CA MET A 1 90.37 50.74 -25.69
C MET A 1 89.72 49.61 -26.48
N PRO A 2 89.69 48.36 -25.97
CA PRO A 2 89.05 47.26 -26.67
C PRO A 2 87.56 47.20 -26.31
N LYS A 3 86.68 47.12 -27.33
CA LYS A 3 85.23 46.92 -27.16
C LYS A 3 84.95 45.43 -26.99
N THR A 4 84.59 45.01 -25.79
CA THR A 4 84.10 43.66 -25.50
C THR A 4 82.69 43.46 -26.07
N LYS A 5 82.56 42.60 -27.09
CA LYS A 5 81.28 42.09 -27.60
C LYS A 5 80.69 41.13 -26.56
N LYS A 6 79.53 41.48 -25.98
CA LYS A 6 78.69 40.54 -25.21
C LYS A 6 78.03 39.57 -26.20
N SER A 7 78.28 38.27 -26.06
CA SER A 7 77.50 37.24 -26.73
C SER A 7 76.19 36.99 -25.95
N LEU A 8 75.08 36.90 -26.68
CA LEU A 8 73.79 36.50 -26.13
C LEU A 8 73.77 34.98 -25.94
N PRO A 9 73.19 34.46 -24.84
CA PRO A 9 73.16 33.03 -24.57
C PRO A 9 72.28 32.30 -25.58
N ALA A 10 72.78 31.19 -26.11
CA ALA A 10 72.08 30.33 -27.05
C ALA A 10 70.85 29.67 -26.39
N VAL A 11 69.66 29.93 -26.93
CA VAL A 11 68.41 29.30 -26.50
C VAL A 11 68.48 27.79 -26.79
N ARG A 12 68.52 26.98 -25.72
CA ARG A 12 68.56 25.51 -25.80
C ARG A 12 67.22 24.98 -26.31
N ARG A 13 67.17 24.63 -27.60
CA ARG A 13 66.00 24.07 -28.31
C ARG A 13 65.41 22.78 -27.72
N GLY A 14 66.12 22.10 -26.80
CA GLY A 14 65.62 20.90 -26.13
C GLY A 14 64.52 21.14 -25.07
N SER A 15 64.43 22.34 -24.50
CA SER A 15 63.50 22.62 -23.39
C SER A 15 62.04 22.75 -23.82
N ALA A 16 61.79 23.19 -25.07
CA ALA A 16 60.44 23.38 -25.58
C ALA A 16 59.73 22.03 -25.83
N LEU A 17 60.47 21.03 -26.29
CA LEU A 17 59.94 19.70 -26.61
C LEU A 17 59.59 18.90 -25.34
N LEU A 18 60.32 19.13 -24.25
CA LEU A 18 60.05 18.50 -22.94
C LEU A 18 58.84 19.14 -22.25
N LEU A 19 58.66 20.45 -22.41
CA LEU A 19 57.51 21.17 -21.86
C LEU A 19 56.21 20.80 -22.59
N THR A 20 56.25 20.62 -23.91
CA THR A 20 55.07 20.17 -24.68
C THR A 20 54.68 18.73 -24.35
N THR A 21 55.62 17.82 -24.12
CA THR A 21 55.28 16.44 -23.72
C THR A 21 54.69 16.36 -22.32
N ILE A 22 55.21 17.13 -21.36
CA ILE A 22 54.60 17.23 -20.02
C ILE A 22 53.18 17.79 -20.12
N LEU A 23 52.98 18.86 -20.88
CA LEU A 23 51.67 19.47 -21.05
C LEU A 23 50.68 18.50 -21.71
N LEU A 24 51.12 17.76 -22.73
CA LEU A 24 50.32 16.75 -23.40
C LEU A 24 49.95 15.59 -22.45
N PHE A 25 50.86 15.18 -21.58
CA PHE A 25 50.60 14.16 -20.56
C PHE A 25 49.55 14.61 -19.54
N VAL A 26 49.61 15.87 -19.09
CA VAL A 26 48.60 16.45 -18.18
C VAL A 26 47.23 16.47 -18.85
N VAL A 27 47.13 16.95 -20.09
CA VAL A 27 45.87 16.97 -20.84
C VAL A 27 45.32 15.54 -21.01
N LEU A 28 46.18 14.58 -21.36
CA LEU A 28 45.78 13.19 -21.54
C LEU A 28 45.28 12.57 -20.22
N SER A 29 45.94 12.85 -19.09
CA SER A 29 45.50 12.38 -17.77
C SER A 29 44.11 12.92 -17.38
N MET A 30 43.80 14.16 -17.77
CA MET A 30 42.50 14.77 -17.54
C MET A 30 41.40 14.13 -18.40
N VAL A 31 41.69 13.88 -19.68
CA VAL A 31 40.75 13.21 -20.61
C VAL A 31 40.46 11.77 -20.17
N VAL A 32 41.45 11.03 -19.69
CA VAL A 32 41.26 9.67 -19.17
C VAL A 32 40.36 9.69 -17.93
N SER A 33 40.56 10.66 -17.04
CA SER A 33 39.75 10.79 -15.82
C SER A 33 38.29 11.10 -16.15
N LEU A 34 38.02 12.03 -17.08
CA LEU A 34 36.67 12.36 -17.52
C LEU A 34 35.98 11.19 -18.24
N SER A 35 36.73 10.46 -19.07
CA SER A 35 36.25 9.25 -19.75
C SER A 35 35.85 8.15 -18.75
N TYR A 36 36.60 7.99 -17.65
CA TYR A 36 36.26 7.00 -16.63
C TYR A 36 34.95 7.33 -15.91
N ILE A 37 34.78 8.59 -15.48
CA ILE A 37 33.58 9.05 -14.77
C ILE A 37 32.33 8.87 -15.64
N THR A 38 32.40 9.28 -16.92
CA THR A 38 31.27 9.17 -17.86
C THR A 38 30.85 7.71 -18.10
N VAL A 39 31.81 6.78 -18.23
CA VAL A 39 31.49 5.35 -18.34
C VAL A 39 30.84 4.84 -17.04
N MET A 40 31.29 5.30 -15.88
CA MET A 40 30.71 4.91 -14.60
C MET A 40 29.26 5.42 -14.46
N GLU A 41 28.99 6.67 -14.83
CA GLU A 41 27.64 7.25 -14.84
C GLU A 41 26.69 6.51 -15.79
N GLN A 42 27.16 6.15 -16.99
CA GLN A 42 26.36 5.36 -17.93
C GLN A 42 25.98 3.99 -17.36
N LYS A 43 26.92 3.32 -16.68
CA LYS A 43 26.63 2.05 -15.99
C LYS A 43 25.64 2.22 -14.85
N MET A 44 25.76 3.29 -14.05
CA MET A 44 24.80 3.56 -12.98
C MET A 44 23.40 3.88 -13.54
N SER A 45 23.32 4.65 -14.63
CA SER A 45 22.06 4.95 -15.33
C SER A 45 21.39 3.69 -15.89
N GLY A 46 22.17 2.78 -16.48
CA GLY A 46 21.67 1.48 -16.96
C GLY A 46 21.06 0.62 -15.85
N LYS A 47 21.72 0.58 -14.67
CA LYS A 47 21.21 -0.14 -13.49
C LYS A 47 19.93 0.48 -12.95
N THR A 48 19.80 1.80 -12.97
CA THR A 48 18.56 2.49 -12.58
C THR A 48 17.42 2.11 -13.52
N LYS A 49 17.65 2.11 -14.84
CA LYS A 49 16.62 1.71 -15.82
C LYS A 49 16.16 0.26 -15.62
N SER A 50 17.08 -0.67 -15.37
CA SER A 50 16.74 -2.07 -15.08
C SER A 50 15.95 -2.18 -13.76
N SER A 51 16.36 -1.45 -12.73
CA SER A 51 15.68 -1.43 -11.43
C SER A 51 14.26 -0.86 -11.49
N VAL A 52 14.01 0.12 -12.38
CA VAL A 52 12.65 0.67 -12.58
C VAL A 52 11.78 -0.35 -13.30
N GLY A 53 12.32 -1.09 -14.27
CA GLY A 53 11.59 -2.17 -14.95
C GLY A 53 11.18 -3.29 -14.00
N SER A 54 12.10 -3.77 -13.17
CA SER A 54 11.77 -4.79 -12.15
C SER A 54 10.78 -4.28 -11.11
N PHE A 55 10.86 -3.00 -10.71
CA PHE A 55 9.86 -2.41 -9.81
C PHE A 55 8.47 -2.35 -10.45
N PHE A 56 8.37 -1.90 -11.71
CA PHE A 56 7.10 -1.82 -12.43
C PHE A 56 6.43 -3.20 -12.61
N ASN A 57 7.23 -4.23 -12.90
CA ASN A 57 6.74 -5.61 -12.99
C ASN A 57 6.23 -6.11 -11.64
N ALA A 58 6.92 -5.78 -10.54
CA ALA A 58 6.47 -6.13 -9.19
C ALA A 58 5.14 -5.44 -8.86
N ASP A 59 5.06 -4.13 -9.09
CA ASP A 59 3.89 -3.29 -8.79
C ASP A 59 2.65 -3.76 -9.55
N SER A 60 2.79 -3.98 -10.86
CA SER A 60 1.72 -4.54 -11.68
C SER A 60 1.24 -5.91 -11.19
N GLY A 61 2.15 -6.73 -10.64
CA GLY A 61 1.85 -8.03 -10.06
C GLY A 61 0.98 -7.94 -8.82
N VAL A 62 1.32 -7.01 -7.92
CA VAL A 62 0.51 -6.73 -6.73
C VAL A 62 -0.88 -6.28 -7.13
N GLU A 63 -1.00 -5.31 -8.04
CA GLU A 63 -2.30 -4.79 -8.49
C GLU A 63 -3.17 -5.88 -9.12
N TRP A 64 -2.58 -6.74 -9.96
CA TRP A 64 -3.31 -7.86 -10.55
C TRP A 64 -3.79 -8.85 -9.49
N ALA A 65 -2.93 -9.19 -8.52
CA ALA A 65 -3.27 -10.12 -7.46
C ALA A 65 -4.33 -9.56 -6.51
N LEU A 66 -4.20 -8.31 -6.06
CA LEU A 66 -5.18 -7.65 -5.21
C LEU A 66 -6.55 -7.54 -5.90
N ASN A 67 -6.57 -7.20 -7.19
CA ASN A 67 -7.82 -7.18 -7.95
C ASN A 67 -8.47 -8.57 -8.05
N ARG A 68 -7.65 -9.62 -8.17
CA ARG A 68 -8.13 -11.01 -8.23
C ARG A 68 -8.70 -11.48 -6.90
N ILE A 69 -8.04 -11.12 -5.80
CA ILE A 69 -8.48 -11.37 -4.43
C ILE A 69 -9.80 -10.62 -4.16
N ALA A 70 -9.86 -9.33 -4.50
CA ALA A 70 -11.07 -8.52 -4.31
C ALA A 70 -12.27 -9.01 -5.15
N SER A 71 -12.01 -9.68 -6.28
CA SER A 71 -13.04 -10.26 -7.15
C SER A 71 -13.38 -11.72 -6.81
N ALA A 72 -12.70 -12.33 -5.84
CA ALA A 72 -12.99 -13.69 -5.40
C ALA A 72 -14.19 -13.63 -4.44
N GLU A 73 -15.30 -14.25 -4.83
CA GLU A 73 -16.49 -14.37 -3.97
C GLU A 73 -16.54 -15.76 -3.31
N GLY A 74 -16.57 -15.79 -1.98
CA GLY A 74 -16.69 -17.01 -1.18
C GLY A 74 -15.37 -17.78 -0.99
N ASP A 75 -15.48 -19.01 -0.47
CA ASP A 75 -14.35 -19.89 -0.14
C ASP A 75 -13.69 -20.49 -1.39
N ILE A 76 -13.14 -19.64 -2.26
CA ILE A 76 -12.40 -20.06 -3.45
C ILE A 76 -10.97 -20.40 -3.04
N ALA A 77 -10.49 -21.57 -3.47
CA ALA A 77 -9.10 -21.97 -3.29
C ALA A 77 -8.16 -21.07 -4.11
N ILE A 78 -6.99 -20.73 -3.57
CA ILE A 78 -5.97 -19.90 -4.22
C ILE A 78 -5.63 -20.45 -5.61
N ALA A 79 -5.45 -21.77 -5.73
CA ALA A 79 -5.13 -22.39 -7.01
C ALA A 79 -6.21 -22.18 -8.08
N ILE A 80 -7.48 -22.10 -7.70
CA ILE A 80 -8.60 -21.85 -8.62
C ILE A 80 -8.66 -20.37 -8.97
N ALA A 81 -8.49 -19.49 -7.99
CA ALA A 81 -8.51 -18.04 -8.20
C ALA A 81 -7.42 -17.58 -9.18
N PHE A 82 -6.21 -18.16 -9.04
CA PHE A 82 -5.02 -17.78 -9.79
C PHE A 82 -4.67 -18.72 -10.95
N GLY A 83 -5.30 -19.89 -11.04
CA GLY A 83 -5.10 -20.85 -12.13
C GLY A 83 -3.83 -21.70 -12.01
N ASP A 84 -3.24 -21.81 -10.81
CA ASP A 84 -2.01 -22.54 -10.56
C ASP A 84 -2.12 -23.44 -9.33
N LEU A 85 -1.99 -24.75 -9.53
CA LEU A 85 -2.10 -25.76 -8.47
C LEU A 85 -0.81 -25.86 -7.63
N ASN A 86 0.32 -25.33 -8.12
CA ASN A 86 1.60 -25.42 -7.43
C ASN A 86 2.13 -24.02 -7.12
N ILE A 87 1.54 -23.39 -6.10
CA ILE A 87 1.91 -22.03 -5.67
C ILE A 87 3.23 -21.96 -4.89
N ALA A 88 3.84 -23.10 -4.54
CA ALA A 88 5.05 -23.16 -3.73
C ALA A 88 6.26 -22.46 -4.38
N ASP A 89 6.37 -22.54 -5.72
CA ASP A 89 7.44 -21.87 -6.48
C ASP A 89 7.08 -20.42 -6.85
N GLY A 90 5.88 -19.98 -6.47
CA GLY A 90 5.29 -18.70 -6.81
C GLY A 90 4.42 -18.77 -8.06
N VAL A 91 3.35 -17.98 -8.07
CA VAL A 91 2.42 -17.88 -9.22
C VAL A 91 2.99 -16.95 -10.26
N THR A 92 3.05 -17.42 -11.51
CA THR A 92 3.49 -16.56 -12.63
C THR A 92 2.39 -15.58 -13.00
N CYS A 93 2.73 -14.29 -13.03
CA CYS A 93 1.79 -13.24 -13.47
C CYS A 93 1.46 -13.41 -14.96
N PRO A 94 0.31 -12.90 -15.45
CA PRO A 94 -0.06 -13.00 -16.87
C PRO A 94 0.85 -12.18 -17.81
N PHE A 95 1.79 -11.42 -17.26
CA PHE A 95 2.81 -10.65 -17.97
C PHE A 95 4.22 -11.12 -17.56
N PRO A 96 5.20 -10.98 -18.48
CA PRO A 96 6.53 -11.54 -18.27
C PRO A 96 7.28 -10.86 -17.13
N GLY A 97 8.11 -11.64 -16.43
CA GLY A 97 9.05 -11.15 -15.44
C GLY A 97 8.41 -10.79 -14.10
N CYS A 98 7.35 -11.49 -13.69
CA CYS A 98 6.67 -11.28 -12.43
C CYS A 98 6.27 -12.63 -11.82
N ASN A 99 6.63 -12.84 -10.55
CA ASN A 99 6.25 -13.99 -9.74
C ASN A 99 5.60 -13.52 -8.44
N LEU A 100 4.52 -14.18 -8.03
CA LEU A 100 3.74 -13.83 -6.85
C LEU A 100 3.87 -14.89 -5.77
N TYR A 101 3.95 -14.43 -4.54
CA TYR A 101 3.95 -15.24 -3.34
C TYR A 101 2.86 -14.72 -2.42
N PHE A 102 2.03 -15.62 -1.91
CA PHE A 102 0.98 -15.31 -0.96
C PHE A 102 1.50 -15.57 0.44
N LEU A 103 1.19 -14.69 1.39
CA LEU A 103 1.64 -14.78 2.77
C LEU A 103 0.46 -14.91 3.71
N ASP A 104 0.62 -15.76 4.71
CA ASP A 104 -0.33 -15.97 5.79
C ASP A 104 -0.24 -14.87 6.87
N GLU A 105 -0.98 -15.04 7.96
CA GLU A 105 -0.97 -14.13 9.12
C GLU A 105 0.39 -14.05 9.84
N ASN A 106 1.21 -15.09 9.71
CA ASN A 106 2.55 -15.14 10.29
C ASN A 106 3.62 -14.54 9.36
N GLY A 107 3.26 -14.17 8.13
CA GLY A 107 4.20 -13.75 7.10
C GLY A 107 4.98 -14.89 6.46
N GLU A 108 4.49 -16.13 6.58
CA GLU A 108 5.03 -17.30 5.91
C GLU A 108 4.39 -17.46 4.53
N VAL A 109 5.16 -17.99 3.56
CA VAL A 109 4.65 -18.20 2.20
C VAL A 109 3.70 -19.38 2.20
N ILE A 110 2.47 -19.15 1.76
CA ILE A 110 1.46 -20.19 1.56
C ILE A 110 1.90 -21.05 0.37
N THR A 111 2.18 -22.32 0.63
CA THR A 111 2.61 -23.27 -0.41
C THR A 111 1.48 -24.20 -0.87
N ASP A 112 0.41 -24.30 -0.09
CA ASP A 112 -0.73 -25.16 -0.40
C ASP A 112 -1.79 -24.37 -1.18
N GLY A 113 -1.93 -24.70 -2.47
CA GLY A 113 -2.91 -24.07 -3.35
C GLY A 113 -4.37 -24.40 -3.00
N THR A 114 -4.62 -25.32 -2.07
CA THR A 114 -5.96 -25.65 -1.58
C THR A 114 -6.47 -24.71 -0.49
N GLU A 115 -5.59 -23.91 0.11
CA GLU A 115 -6.00 -22.85 1.03
C GLU A 115 -6.91 -21.83 0.32
N THR A 116 -7.80 -21.19 1.09
CA THR A 116 -8.74 -20.22 0.55
C THR A 116 -8.08 -18.86 0.36
N VAL A 117 -8.61 -18.05 -0.55
CA VAL A 117 -8.13 -16.68 -0.79
C VAL A 117 -8.16 -15.80 0.48
N ASP A 118 -9.06 -16.08 1.42
CA ASP A 118 -9.18 -15.34 2.70
C ASP A 118 -8.02 -15.57 3.68
N SER A 119 -7.27 -16.66 3.49
CA SER A 119 -6.04 -16.94 4.24
C SER A 119 -4.90 -15.96 3.89
N ILE A 120 -4.97 -15.34 2.71
CA ILE A 120 -3.94 -14.41 2.23
C ILE A 120 -4.02 -13.10 3.02
N LYS A 121 -2.98 -12.81 3.81
CA LYS A 121 -2.85 -11.53 4.54
C LYS A 121 -1.93 -10.55 3.86
N ALA A 122 -0.99 -11.03 3.06
CA ALA A 122 -0.18 -10.18 2.20
C ALA A 122 0.14 -10.86 0.88
N VAL A 123 0.38 -10.04 -0.14
CA VAL A 123 0.87 -10.47 -1.44
C VAL A 123 2.26 -9.89 -1.62
N ARG A 124 3.24 -10.75 -1.91
CA ARG A 124 4.58 -10.36 -2.32
C ARG A 124 4.76 -10.64 -3.81
N SER A 125 4.98 -9.60 -4.59
CA SER A 125 5.29 -9.68 -6.00
C SER A 125 6.78 -9.43 -6.24
N VAL A 126 7.43 -10.35 -6.95
CA VAL A 126 8.83 -10.25 -7.35
C VAL A 126 8.89 -9.97 -8.84
N GLY A 127 9.22 -8.72 -9.17
CA GLY A 127 9.49 -8.30 -10.53
C GLY A 127 10.94 -8.55 -10.90
N THR A 128 11.15 -9.15 -12.07
CA THR A 128 12.45 -9.50 -12.63
C THR A 128 12.63 -8.81 -13.97
N GLN A 129 13.82 -8.25 -14.17
CA GLN A 129 14.21 -7.62 -15.44
C GLN A 129 15.45 -8.34 -15.94
N THR A 130 15.31 -9.11 -17.02
CA THR A 130 16.40 -9.92 -17.61
C THR A 130 17.11 -9.23 -18.78
N VAL A 131 16.49 -8.21 -19.38
CA VAL A 131 17.11 -7.44 -20.46
C VAL A 131 18.00 -6.34 -19.87
N GLY A 132 19.31 -6.43 -20.14
CA GLY A 132 20.32 -5.51 -19.61
C GLY A 132 21.08 -6.12 -18.42
N ASP A 133 21.26 -5.33 -17.36
CA ASP A 133 21.75 -5.86 -16.08
C ASP A 133 20.61 -6.57 -15.36
N PRO A 134 20.71 -7.88 -15.04
CA PRO A 134 19.64 -8.59 -14.38
C PRO A 134 19.37 -7.99 -12.99
N THR A 135 18.15 -7.54 -12.76
CA THR A 135 17.72 -7.01 -11.47
C THR A 135 16.42 -7.65 -11.02
N GLN A 136 16.26 -7.78 -9.71
CA GLN A 136 15.04 -8.24 -9.08
C GLN A 136 14.62 -7.25 -8.01
N ARG A 137 13.32 -6.96 -7.93
CA ARG A 137 12.71 -6.13 -6.91
C ARG A 137 11.46 -6.83 -6.41
N ALA A 138 11.25 -6.78 -5.10
CA ALA A 138 10.07 -7.30 -4.47
C ALA A 138 9.25 -6.15 -3.90
N ILE A 139 7.93 -6.22 -4.08
CA ILE A 139 6.96 -5.35 -3.41
C ILE A 139 6.03 -6.25 -2.63
N GLU A 140 5.76 -5.88 -1.38
CA GLU A 140 4.82 -6.57 -0.51
C GLU A 140 3.70 -5.62 -0.16
N ALA A 141 2.46 -6.07 -0.34
CA ALA A 141 1.27 -5.33 0.00
C ALA A 141 0.38 -6.17 0.92
N ALA A 142 -0.04 -5.58 2.03
CA ALA A 142 -1.03 -6.19 2.90
C ALA A 142 -2.39 -6.22 2.20
N VAL A 143 -3.04 -7.37 2.25
CA VAL A 143 -4.42 -7.54 1.83
C VAL A 143 -5.28 -7.09 3.01
N ALA A 144 -6.01 -5.99 2.84
CA ALA A 144 -7.06 -5.68 3.79
C ALA A 144 -8.12 -6.79 3.64
N SER A 145 -8.28 -7.64 4.65
CA SER A 145 -9.50 -8.45 4.75
C SER A 145 -10.65 -7.45 4.69
N GLY A 146 -11.54 -7.59 3.71
CA GLY A 146 -12.67 -6.68 3.56
C GLY A 146 -13.27 -6.46 4.94
N GLY A 147 -13.16 -5.22 5.45
CA GLY A 147 -13.66 -4.92 6.78
C GLY A 147 -15.13 -5.30 6.77
N GLY A 148 -15.50 -6.21 7.67
CA GLY A 148 -16.88 -6.67 7.78
C GLY A 148 -17.83 -5.48 7.72
N ALA A 149 -18.95 -5.64 7.04
CA ALA A 149 -19.93 -4.56 6.99
C ALA A 149 -20.24 -4.16 8.43
N SER A 150 -20.11 -2.87 8.73
CA SER A 150 -20.41 -2.35 10.06
C SER A 150 -21.60 -1.43 9.96
N PHE A 151 -22.60 -1.64 10.81
CA PHE A 151 -23.75 -0.75 10.90
C PHE A 151 -24.11 -0.46 12.36
N THR A 152 -24.76 0.69 12.57
CA THR A 152 -25.32 1.05 13.87
C THR A 152 -26.77 0.62 13.93
N TYR A 153 -27.10 -0.17 14.94
CA TYR A 153 -28.43 -0.68 15.22
C TYR A 153 -29.07 0.09 16.38
N TYR A 154 -30.36 0.41 16.29
CA TYR A 154 -31.10 1.15 17.32
C TYR A 154 -32.28 0.32 17.82
N CYS A 155 -32.31 0.03 19.12
CA CYS A 155 -33.44 -0.64 19.78
C CYS A 155 -34.35 0.40 20.43
N ASN A 156 -35.63 0.43 20.05
CA ASN A 156 -36.61 1.27 20.74
C ASN A 156 -37.09 0.58 22.03
N LEU A 157 -36.67 1.11 23.17
CA LEU A 157 -37.01 0.59 24.50
C LEU A 157 -38.11 1.41 25.20
N SER A 158 -38.59 2.50 24.59
CA SER A 158 -39.58 3.38 25.22
C SER A 158 -40.98 3.19 24.64
N SER A 159 -41.99 3.20 25.52
CA SER A 159 -43.41 3.33 25.14
C SER A 159 -43.79 4.75 24.75
N ASP A 160 -42.88 5.71 24.93
CA ASP A 160 -43.23 7.12 25.09
C ASP A 160 -42.88 7.98 23.86
N ALA A 161 -42.04 7.47 22.95
CA ALA A 161 -41.48 8.29 21.88
C ALA A 161 -42.20 8.20 20.52
N LEU A 162 -42.85 7.08 20.15
CA LEU A 162 -43.43 6.84 18.81
C LEU A 162 -44.58 5.81 18.88
N PRO A 163 -45.52 5.77 17.92
CA PRO A 163 -46.66 4.83 17.91
C PRO A 163 -46.26 3.37 17.62
N THR A 164 -44.98 3.04 17.70
CA THR A 164 -44.47 1.67 17.61
C THR A 164 -44.65 0.97 18.96
N PRO A 165 -45.00 -0.32 18.99
CA PRO A 165 -45.12 -1.05 20.25
C PRO A 165 -43.81 -0.99 21.06
N PRO A 166 -43.86 -0.79 22.38
CA PRO A 166 -42.67 -0.80 23.22
C PRO A 166 -41.97 -2.17 23.17
N ASN A 167 -40.64 -2.17 23.33
CA ASN A 167 -39.78 -3.36 23.41
C ASN A 167 -39.64 -4.18 22.11
N ILE A 168 -39.45 -3.50 20.97
CA ILE A 168 -39.11 -4.20 19.73
C ILE A 168 -37.77 -3.68 19.20
N CYS A 169 -36.72 -4.49 19.35
CA CYS A 169 -35.54 -4.45 18.50
C CYS A 169 -35.92 -5.12 17.17
N THR A 170 -36.58 -4.40 16.26
CA THR A 170 -36.91 -4.91 14.92
C THR A 170 -35.89 -4.40 13.93
N ASP A 171 -35.17 -5.31 13.29
CA ASP A 171 -34.36 -4.96 12.11
C ASP A 171 -35.24 -4.60 10.90
N HIS A 172 -34.58 -4.22 9.82
CA HIS A 172 -35.21 -3.98 8.52
C HIS A 172 -35.92 -5.23 7.93
N GLY A 173 -35.78 -6.40 8.58
CA GLY A 173 -36.30 -7.71 8.16
C GLY A 173 -37.35 -8.35 9.10
N GLY A 174 -37.69 -7.74 10.24
CA GLY A 174 -38.67 -8.25 11.19
C GLY A 174 -38.15 -9.19 12.29
N ALA A 175 -36.84 -9.42 12.42
CA ALA A 175 -36.26 -10.29 13.44
C ALA A 175 -35.97 -9.56 14.75
N GLN A 176 -36.18 -10.25 15.89
CA GLN A 176 -35.97 -9.73 17.24
C GLN A 176 -34.58 -10.10 17.78
N GLY A 177 -33.76 -9.11 18.15
CA GLY A 177 -32.45 -9.31 18.80
C GLY A 177 -31.45 -8.17 18.55
N HIS A 178 -30.35 -8.15 19.30
CA HIS A 178 -29.19 -7.30 18.99
C HIS A 178 -28.40 -7.95 17.86
N CYS A 179 -28.13 -7.22 16.77
CA CYS A 179 -27.48 -7.75 15.57
C CYS A 179 -28.12 -9.07 15.09
N PRO A 180 -29.42 -9.04 14.69
CA PRO A 180 -30.20 -10.27 14.52
C PRO A 180 -29.83 -11.13 13.31
N ASP A 181 -28.98 -10.62 12.41
CA ASP A 181 -28.36 -11.44 11.37
C ASP A 181 -27.19 -12.23 12.01
N ALA A 182 -27.22 -13.56 11.88
CA ALA A 182 -26.22 -14.46 12.45
C ALA A 182 -24.78 -14.17 11.99
N LYS A 183 -24.63 -13.40 10.90
CA LYS A 183 -23.33 -12.95 10.40
C LYS A 183 -22.73 -11.79 11.18
N PHE A 184 -23.53 -11.00 11.90
CA PHE A 184 -23.05 -9.80 12.56
C PHE A 184 -23.02 -9.98 14.07
N THR A 185 -21.90 -9.62 14.68
CA THR A 185 -21.74 -9.62 16.14
C THR A 185 -21.74 -8.19 16.67
N GLN A 186 -22.30 -8.02 17.87
CA GLN A 186 -22.20 -6.75 18.58
C GLN A 186 -20.75 -6.56 19.02
N ILE A 187 -20.09 -5.51 18.50
CA ILE A 187 -18.73 -5.16 18.90
C ILE A 187 -18.74 -4.08 19.98
N TYR A 188 -19.63 -3.09 19.84
CA TYR A 188 -19.72 -1.98 20.80
C TYR A 188 -21.16 -1.73 21.22
N ASP A 189 -21.35 -1.57 22.53
CA ASP A 189 -22.53 -0.91 23.08
C ASP A 189 -22.26 0.59 23.07
N LEU A 190 -23.07 1.33 22.30
CA LEU A 190 -22.99 2.78 22.26
C LEU A 190 -23.74 3.40 23.44
N GLY A 191 -24.56 2.65 24.17
CA GLY A 191 -25.33 3.12 25.32
C GLY A 191 -26.68 3.71 24.93
N SER A 192 -27.33 4.39 25.89
CA SER A 192 -28.69 4.90 25.70
C SER A 192 -28.72 6.21 24.92
N TRP A 193 -29.44 6.19 23.80
CA TRP A 193 -29.72 7.35 22.98
C TRP A 193 -31.09 7.93 23.29
N GLY A 194 -31.24 9.24 23.09
CA GLY A 194 -32.50 9.93 23.28
C GLY A 194 -32.81 10.88 22.15
N ALA A 195 -33.91 11.60 22.31
CA ALA A 195 -34.21 12.79 21.53
C ALA A 195 -34.58 13.93 22.47
N CYS A 196 -34.21 15.13 22.06
CA CYS A 196 -34.71 16.37 22.61
C CYS A 196 -35.80 16.87 21.66
N SER A 197 -37.03 17.03 22.15
CA SER A 197 -38.11 17.62 21.36
C SER A 197 -38.47 19.01 21.89
N HIS A 198 -38.61 19.95 20.97
CA HIS A 198 -39.25 21.25 21.19
C HIS A 198 -40.45 21.34 20.24
N THR A 199 -41.35 22.29 20.45
CA THR A 199 -42.64 22.42 19.72
C THR A 199 -42.59 22.25 18.19
N THR A 200 -41.45 22.51 17.55
CA THR A 200 -41.27 22.41 16.10
C THR A 200 -40.02 21.64 15.66
N TYR A 201 -39.21 21.11 16.58
CA TYR A 201 -37.92 20.50 16.26
C TYR A 201 -37.63 19.26 17.10
N PHE A 202 -36.96 18.29 16.48
CA PHE A 202 -36.40 17.12 17.13
C PHE A 202 -34.90 17.07 16.88
N LEU A 203 -34.14 16.87 17.95
CA LEU A 203 -32.70 16.70 17.90
C LEU A 203 -32.35 15.35 18.51
N PHE A 204 -31.45 14.61 17.85
CA PHE A 204 -30.94 13.37 18.37
C PHE A 204 -29.96 13.65 19.52
N ARG A 205 -30.07 12.87 20.60
CA ARG A 205 -29.29 13.05 21.83
C ARG A 205 -28.38 11.84 22.03
N PRO A 206 -27.05 12.01 21.99
CA PRO A 206 -26.12 10.93 22.24
C PRO A 206 -26.13 10.48 23.71
N PRO A 207 -25.54 9.31 23.99
CA PRO A 207 -25.31 8.80 25.33
C PRO A 207 -24.59 9.83 26.20
N GLY A 208 -25.12 10.07 27.39
CA GLY A 208 -24.60 11.10 28.32
C GLY A 208 -24.85 12.55 27.87
N GLY A 209 -25.44 12.78 26.69
CA GLY A 209 -25.80 14.10 26.20
C GLY A 209 -27.01 14.68 26.93
N GLY A 210 -27.04 16.01 27.06
CA GLY A 210 -28.18 16.78 27.59
C GLY A 210 -28.94 17.53 26.50
N CYS A 211 -30.15 17.99 26.82
CA CYS A 211 -30.86 18.94 25.96
C CYS A 211 -30.41 20.38 26.26
N LEU A 212 -30.56 21.27 25.29
CA LEU A 212 -30.00 22.63 25.34
C LEU A 212 -30.50 23.48 26.52
N ASN A 213 -31.75 23.27 26.97
CA ASN A 213 -32.33 23.91 28.15
C ASN A 213 -33.56 23.14 28.67
N SER A 214 -34.13 23.59 29.79
CA SER A 214 -35.27 22.95 30.47
C SER A 214 -36.61 23.02 29.73
N GLN A 215 -36.69 23.75 28.61
CA GLN A 215 -37.91 23.83 27.78
C GLN A 215 -37.99 22.68 26.77
N TRP A 216 -36.91 21.92 26.59
CA TRP A 216 -36.89 20.73 25.74
C TRP A 216 -37.41 19.54 26.53
N LEU A 217 -38.38 18.84 25.96
CA LEU A 217 -38.81 17.55 26.48
C LEU A 217 -37.75 16.50 26.10
N VAL A 218 -37.38 15.70 27.09
CA VAL A 218 -36.40 14.63 26.96
C VAL A 218 -37.15 13.33 26.70
N HIS A 219 -36.86 12.70 25.57
CA HIS A 219 -37.34 11.37 25.23
C HIS A 219 -36.16 10.41 25.30
N ASN A 220 -36.33 9.30 25.99
CA ASN A 220 -35.40 8.17 25.85
C ASN A 220 -35.85 7.37 24.62
N LEU A 221 -34.97 7.20 23.64
CA LEU A 221 -35.30 6.42 22.44
C LEU A 221 -34.89 4.95 22.61
N GLY A 222 -33.95 4.65 23.50
CA GLY A 222 -33.49 3.30 23.79
C GLY A 222 -31.98 3.18 23.68
N GLU A 223 -31.48 2.03 23.23
CA GLU A 223 -30.06 1.69 23.17
C GLU A 223 -29.58 1.52 21.73
N ALA A 224 -28.30 1.83 21.48
CA ALA A 224 -27.71 1.63 20.17
C ALA A 224 -26.44 0.78 20.24
N TYR A 225 -26.20 0.00 19.19
CA TYR A 225 -25.12 -0.97 19.13
C TYR A 225 -24.40 -0.86 17.79
N VAL A 226 -23.09 -1.13 17.77
CA VAL A 226 -22.34 -1.34 16.53
C VAL A 226 -22.28 -2.83 16.27
N CYS A 227 -22.87 -3.24 15.15
CA CYS A 227 -22.82 -4.60 14.64
C CYS A 227 -21.78 -4.64 13.51
N SER A 228 -20.88 -5.62 13.54
CA SER A 228 -19.95 -5.89 12.43
C SER A 228 -19.99 -7.37 12.08
N GLU A 229 -19.83 -7.65 10.79
CA GLU A 229 -19.49 -8.98 10.27
C GLU A 229 -18.09 -9.41 10.71
#